data_AF-X1T292-F1
#
_entry.id   AF-X1T292-F1
#
_cell.length_a   1.000
_cell.length_b   1.000
_cell.length_c   1.000
_cell.angle_alpha   90.00
_cell.angle_beta   90.00
_cell.angle_gamma   90.00
#
_symmetry.space_group_name_H-M   'P 1'
#
loop_
_entity.id
_entity.type
_entity.pdbx_description
1 polymer ?
#
loop_
_entity_poly.entity_id
_entity_poly.type
_entity_poly.pdbx_seq_one_letter_code
_entity_poly.pdbx_strand_id
1 'polypeptide(L)'
;MQYQEENDKLLNSFLDRTFFKTWGNQEEGFENFRTLELFLNTKCNLKCSYCYLANFGNELYPPELQDDKKVLANLQILLDWLLNRKLAPRLELFSGEPFAQNVSLQALSMILDTFEGADNKPKPIVVPTNYTFILDKNLTEKIERLLERSRKLGMPIILSASIDGKYSEANRPFRSGKSDPRDDGYYDEVFAFNKKWGFS
;
A
#
# COMPACT_ATOMS: atom_id res chain seq x y z
N MET A 1 19.18 -36.69 8.87
CA MET A 1 18.46 -35.41 8.82
C MET A 1 17.40 -35.57 7.76
N GLN A 2 16.13 -35.34 8.09
CA GLN A 2 15.02 -35.56 7.15
C GLN A 2 15.00 -34.40 6.13
N TYR A 3 14.62 -34.65 4.88
CA TYR A 3 14.58 -33.64 3.80
C TYR A 3 13.88 -32.32 4.22
N GLN A 4 12.81 -32.40 5.02
CA GLN A 4 12.12 -31.22 5.54
C GLN A 4 13.00 -30.37 6.46
N GLU A 5 13.73 -31.00 7.40
CA GLU A 5 14.60 -30.29 8.34
C GLU A 5 15.73 -29.53 7.62
N GLU A 6 16.25 -30.12 6.55
CA GLU A 6 17.28 -29.47 5.71
C GLU A 6 16.70 -28.26 4.98
N ASN A 7 15.51 -28.38 4.41
CA ASN A 7 14.84 -27.27 3.73
C ASN A 7 14.44 -26.15 4.70
N ASP A 8 13.96 -26.49 5.90
CA ASP A 8 13.62 -25.49 6.91
C ASP A 8 14.86 -24.72 7.36
N LYS A 9 16.00 -25.41 7.54
CA LYS A 9 17.28 -24.75 7.85
C LYS A 9 17.75 -23.86 6.71
N LEU A 10 17.62 -24.31 5.46
CA LEU A 10 18.00 -23.54 4.29
C LEU A 10 17.13 -22.27 4.15
N LEU A 11 15.81 -22.41 4.28
CA LEU A 11 14.86 -21.31 4.21
C LEU A 11 15.12 -20.28 5.30
N ASN A 12 15.24 -20.72 6.56
CA ASN A 12 15.52 -19.81 7.67
C ASN A 12 16.86 -19.10 7.51
N SER A 13 17.91 -19.82 7.08
CA SER A 13 19.22 -19.23 6.76
C SER A 13 19.10 -18.15 5.69
N PHE A 14 18.33 -18.39 4.62
CA PHE A 14 18.08 -17.39 3.59
C PHE A 14 17.34 -16.17 4.14
N LEU A 15 16.21 -16.37 4.83
CA LEU A 15 15.38 -15.29 5.36
C LEU A 15 16.15 -14.45 6.40
N ASP A 16 16.86 -15.09 7.33
CA ASP A 16 17.65 -14.42 8.36
C ASP A 16 18.77 -13.58 7.74
N ARG A 17 19.45 -14.10 6.71
CA ARG A 17 20.57 -13.40 6.05
C ARG A 17 20.13 -12.33 5.07
N THR A 18 18.87 -12.31 4.64
CA THR A 18 18.35 -11.37 3.63
C THR A 18 17.31 -10.42 4.23
N PHE A 19 16.05 -10.84 4.25
CA PHE A 19 14.90 -10.06 4.69
C PHE A 19 15.03 -9.65 6.16
N PHE A 20 15.20 -10.60 7.09
CA PHE A 20 15.11 -10.27 8.52
C PHE A 20 16.29 -9.46 9.01
N LYS A 21 17.50 -9.69 8.50
CA LYS A 21 18.65 -8.79 8.71
C LYS A 21 18.31 -7.36 8.26
N THR A 22 17.72 -7.22 7.07
CA THR A 22 17.35 -5.92 6.50
C THR A 22 16.21 -5.25 7.26
N TRP A 23 15.20 -6.01 7.70
CA TRP A 23 14.04 -5.48 8.42
C TRP A 23 14.37 -5.15 9.87
N GLY A 24 15.35 -5.83 10.46
CA GLY A 24 15.87 -5.49 11.80
C GLY A 24 16.75 -4.24 11.80
N ASN A 25 17.47 -3.98 10.69
CA ASN A 25 18.22 -2.74 10.49
C ASN A 25 18.12 -2.28 9.03
N GLN A 26 17.24 -1.31 8.80
CA GLN A 26 16.98 -0.76 7.47
C GLN A 26 18.22 -0.09 6.85
N GLU A 27 19.10 0.51 7.65
CA GLU A 27 20.25 1.28 7.16
C GLU A 27 21.37 0.37 6.62
N GLU A 28 21.61 -0.76 7.28
CA GLU A 28 22.67 -1.73 6.93
C GLU A 28 22.17 -2.88 6.04
N GLY A 29 20.87 -2.93 5.78
CA GLY A 29 20.23 -3.99 5.02
C GLY A 29 20.44 -3.89 3.49
N PHE A 30 19.96 -4.92 2.79
CA PHE A 30 20.05 -5.04 1.34
C PHE A 30 18.81 -4.43 0.65
N GLU A 31 19.01 -3.60 -0.38
CA GLU A 31 17.89 -2.91 -1.05
C GLU A 31 16.81 -3.87 -1.55
N ASN A 32 17.20 -4.96 -2.21
CA ASN A 32 16.27 -5.93 -2.81
C ASN A 32 15.38 -6.67 -1.80
N PHE A 33 15.72 -6.63 -0.51
CA PHE A 33 15.02 -7.36 0.56
C PHE A 33 14.37 -6.42 1.57
N ARG A 34 14.27 -5.13 1.24
CA ARG A 34 13.88 -4.08 2.18
C ARG A 34 12.38 -3.89 2.31
N THR A 35 11.66 -4.19 1.23
CA THR A 35 10.24 -3.91 1.09
C THR A 35 9.39 -5.15 1.28
N LEU A 36 8.29 -4.97 2.00
CA LEU A 36 7.17 -5.90 2.09
C LEU A 36 5.95 -5.23 1.46
N GLU A 37 5.52 -5.74 0.31
CA GLU A 37 4.31 -5.30 -0.37
C GLU A 37 3.09 -6.08 0.13
N LEU A 38 2.04 -5.36 0.51
CA LEU A 38 0.81 -5.88 1.08
C LEU A 38 -0.32 -5.74 0.06
N PHE A 39 -0.72 -6.87 -0.52
CA PHE A 39 -1.93 -7.00 -1.35
C PHE A 39 -3.15 -7.20 -0.46
N LEU A 40 -3.90 -6.13 -0.18
CA LEU A 40 -5.06 -6.23 0.70
C LEU A 40 -6.30 -6.73 -0.04
N ASN A 41 -6.61 -6.11 -1.18
CA ASN A 41 -7.78 -6.42 -2.01
C ASN A 41 -7.56 -5.78 -3.40
N THR A 42 -8.23 -6.31 -4.44
CA THR A 42 -8.06 -5.92 -5.85
C THR A 42 -9.10 -4.92 -6.35
N LYS A 43 -10.07 -4.51 -5.50
CA LYS A 43 -11.12 -3.56 -5.87
C LYS A 43 -10.52 -2.23 -6.32
N CYS A 44 -11.00 -1.71 -7.45
CA CYS A 44 -10.58 -0.42 -8.00
C CYS A 44 -11.80 0.29 -8.57
N ASN A 45 -11.85 1.62 -8.48
CA ASN A 45 -12.89 2.43 -9.11
C ASN A 45 -12.64 2.73 -10.60
N LEU A 46 -11.43 2.48 -11.09
CA LEU A 46 -11.06 2.56 -12.51
C LEU A 46 -11.01 1.17 -13.17
N LYS A 47 -11.11 1.16 -14.49
CA LYS A 47 -10.98 -0.01 -15.37
C LYS A 47 -9.93 0.26 -16.44
N CYS A 48 -8.69 0.51 -16.04
CA CYS A 48 -7.63 0.83 -17.01
C CYS A 48 -7.46 -0.30 -18.02
N SER A 49 -7.33 0.06 -19.31
CA SER A 49 -7.26 -0.89 -20.43
C SER A 49 -6.07 -1.84 -20.30
N TYR A 50 -4.95 -1.33 -19.78
CA TYR A 50 -3.71 -2.08 -19.55
C TYR A 50 -3.63 -2.75 -18.18
N CYS A 51 -4.62 -2.59 -17.30
CA CYS A 51 -4.54 -3.13 -15.94
C CYS A 51 -4.81 -4.64 -15.93
N TYR A 52 -3.82 -5.43 -15.51
CA TYR A 52 -3.96 -6.89 -15.39
C TYR A 52 -5.06 -7.28 -14.40
N LEU A 53 -5.29 -6.52 -13.32
CA LEU A 53 -6.40 -6.77 -12.39
C LEU A 53 -7.77 -6.47 -13.01
N ALA A 54 -7.85 -5.49 -13.91
CA ALA A 54 -9.11 -5.21 -14.61
C ALA A 54 -9.49 -6.32 -15.59
N ASN A 55 -8.49 -7.01 -16.16
CA ASN A 55 -8.67 -8.03 -17.19
C ASN A 55 -8.66 -9.47 -16.65
N PHE A 56 -7.92 -9.74 -15.57
CA PHE A 56 -7.66 -11.08 -15.03
C PHE A 56 -7.74 -11.14 -13.49
N GLY A 57 -8.26 -10.09 -12.85
CA GLY A 57 -8.25 -9.97 -11.40
C GLY A 57 -9.05 -11.05 -10.70
N ASN A 58 -10.15 -11.52 -11.30
CA ASN A 58 -11.00 -12.55 -10.70
C ASN A 58 -10.33 -13.94 -10.73
N GLU A 59 -9.51 -14.22 -11.74
CA GLU A 59 -8.76 -15.47 -11.88
C GLU A 59 -7.53 -15.48 -10.97
N LEU A 60 -6.80 -14.36 -10.92
CA LEU A 60 -5.60 -14.21 -10.11
C LEU A 60 -5.92 -14.06 -8.62
N TYR A 61 -7.03 -13.39 -8.31
CA TYR A 61 -7.47 -13.09 -6.94
C TYR A 61 -8.99 -13.30 -6.85
N PRO A 62 -9.44 -14.54 -6.61
CA PRO A 62 -10.87 -14.85 -6.55
C PRO A 62 -11.62 -13.98 -5.53
N PRO A 63 -12.73 -13.30 -5.91
CA PRO A 63 -13.45 -12.38 -5.03
C PRO A 63 -13.91 -12.98 -3.69
N GLU A 64 -14.22 -14.27 -3.67
CA GLU A 64 -14.62 -15.02 -2.48
C GLU A 64 -13.51 -15.13 -1.42
N LEU A 65 -12.25 -14.93 -1.81
CA LEU A 65 -11.10 -14.91 -0.89
C LEU A 65 -10.80 -13.50 -0.37
N GLN A 66 -11.43 -12.46 -0.93
CA GLN A 66 -11.15 -11.05 -0.65
C GLN A 66 -12.10 -10.46 0.41
N ASP A 67 -12.33 -11.21 1.49
CA ASP A 67 -13.12 -10.76 2.64
C ASP A 67 -12.33 -9.76 3.50
N ASP A 68 -12.83 -8.54 3.60
CA ASP A 68 -12.12 -7.43 4.27
C ASP A 68 -11.85 -7.73 5.76
N LYS A 69 -12.73 -8.47 6.46
CA LYS A 69 -12.51 -8.82 7.88
C LYS A 69 -11.37 -9.81 8.03
N LYS A 70 -11.33 -10.84 7.19
CA LYS A 70 -10.25 -11.84 7.16
C LYS A 70 -8.92 -11.20 6.76
N VAL A 71 -8.92 -10.28 5.80
CA VAL A 71 -7.73 -9.52 5.41
C VAL A 71 -7.16 -8.74 6.60
N LEU A 72 -7.99 -7.99 7.33
CA LEU A 72 -7.55 -7.23 8.51
C LEU A 72 -7.09 -8.13 9.66
N ALA A 73 -7.76 -9.27 9.89
CA ALA A 73 -7.34 -10.23 10.90
C ALA A 73 -5.95 -10.83 10.58
N ASN A 74 -5.72 -11.19 9.32
CA ASN A 74 -4.43 -11.70 8.86
C ASN A 74 -3.34 -10.63 8.93
N LEU A 75 -3.67 -9.38 8.59
CA LEU A 75 -2.76 -8.25 8.74
C LEU A 75 -2.34 -8.10 10.20
N GLN A 76 -3.27 -8.15 11.15
CA GLN A 76 -2.93 -8.06 12.58
C GLN A 76 -1.92 -9.14 13.00
N ILE A 77 -2.14 -10.40 12.57
CA ILE A 77 -1.21 -11.51 12.86
C ILE A 77 0.19 -11.20 12.34
N LEU A 78 0.30 -10.68 11.11
CA LEU A 78 1.56 -10.30 10.50
C LEU A 78 2.24 -9.14 11.24
N LEU A 79 1.48 -8.10 11.59
CA LEU A 79 2.01 -6.93 12.31
C LEU A 79 2.48 -7.31 13.71
N ASP A 80 1.74 -8.14 14.44
CA ASP A 80 2.13 -8.68 15.75
C ASP A 80 3.42 -9.49 15.62
N TRP A 81 3.54 -10.33 14.59
CA TRP A 81 4.75 -11.11 14.34
C TRP A 81 5.96 -10.22 14.03
N LEU A 82 5.81 -9.18 13.21
CA LEU A 82 6.85 -8.21 12.91
C LEU A 82 7.30 -7.47 14.18
N LEU A 83 6.35 -6.95 14.95
CA LEU A 83 6.60 -6.21 16.18
C LEU A 83 7.34 -7.09 17.22
N ASN A 84 6.87 -8.31 17.43
CA ASN A 84 7.49 -9.26 18.38
C ASN A 84 8.92 -9.62 17.99
N ARG A 85 9.23 -9.66 16.69
CA ARG A 85 10.60 -9.90 16.18
C ARG A 85 11.42 -8.62 16.03
N LYS A 86 10.88 -7.45 16.39
CA LYS A 86 11.49 -6.13 16.20
C LYS A 86 11.88 -5.84 14.75
N LEU A 87 11.10 -6.37 13.80
CA LEU A 87 11.29 -6.19 12.37
C LEU A 87 10.40 -5.05 11.87
N ALA A 88 10.96 -4.19 11.05
CA ALA A 88 10.26 -3.06 10.45
C ALA A 88 10.64 -2.91 8.97
N PRO A 89 10.04 -3.71 8.06
CA PRO A 89 10.23 -3.52 6.62
C PRO A 89 9.76 -2.14 6.15
N ARG A 90 10.24 -1.69 4.99
CA ARG A 90 9.49 -0.71 4.21
C ARG A 90 8.18 -1.35 3.80
N LEU A 91 7.08 -0.62 3.89
CA LEU A 91 5.77 -1.16 3.55
C LEU A 91 5.27 -0.53 2.25
N GLU A 92 4.69 -1.34 1.39
CA GLU A 92 3.93 -0.86 0.24
C GLU A 92 2.52 -1.43 0.32
N LEU A 93 1.49 -0.59 0.31
CA LEU A 93 0.10 -1.06 0.28
C LEU A 93 -0.38 -0.97 -1.16
N PHE A 94 -0.60 -2.12 -1.77
CA PHE A 94 -0.86 -2.21 -3.19
C PHE A 94 -2.15 -2.98 -3.52
N SER A 95 -2.39 -3.05 -4.82
CA SER A 95 -3.52 -3.66 -5.51
C SER A 95 -4.79 -2.84 -5.56
N GLY A 96 -5.46 -2.94 -6.71
CA GLY A 96 -6.66 -2.18 -7.01
C GLY A 96 -6.42 -0.67 -6.92
N GLU A 97 -7.32 0.04 -6.25
CA GLU A 97 -7.11 1.42 -5.80
C GLU A 97 -7.20 1.45 -4.27
N PRO A 98 -6.09 1.57 -3.53
CA PRO A 98 -6.11 1.52 -2.08
C PRO A 98 -7.10 2.51 -1.45
N PHE A 99 -7.21 3.74 -1.95
CA PHE A 99 -8.09 4.74 -1.34
C PHE A 99 -9.56 4.65 -1.75
N ALA A 100 -9.90 3.82 -2.74
CA ALA A 100 -11.28 3.47 -3.05
C ALA A 100 -11.83 2.36 -2.12
N GLN A 101 -11.02 1.89 -1.16
CA GLN A 101 -11.29 0.72 -0.33
C GLN A 101 -11.19 1.08 1.15
N ASN A 102 -12.29 0.88 1.90
CA ASN A 102 -12.30 1.12 3.34
C ASN A 102 -11.28 0.24 4.08
N VAL A 103 -11.08 -1.00 3.64
CA VAL A 103 -10.13 -1.95 4.23
C VAL A 103 -8.70 -1.42 4.22
N SER A 104 -8.28 -0.70 3.18
CA SER A 104 -6.93 -0.13 3.09
C SER A 104 -6.73 1.05 4.05
N LEU A 105 -7.75 1.89 4.23
CA LEU A 105 -7.71 2.98 5.23
C LEU A 105 -7.62 2.41 6.66
N GLN A 106 -8.34 1.32 6.92
CA GLN A 106 -8.27 0.59 8.20
C GLN A 106 -6.90 -0.06 8.39
N ALA A 107 -6.34 -0.69 7.35
CA ALA A 107 -5.00 -1.27 7.38
C ALA A 107 -3.91 -0.24 7.67
N LEU A 108 -3.94 0.93 7.01
CA LEU A 108 -3.01 2.03 7.31
C LEU A 108 -3.12 2.47 8.78
N SER A 109 -4.34 2.61 9.29
CA SER A 109 -4.55 2.98 10.69
C SER A 109 -3.99 1.92 11.63
N MET A 110 -4.25 0.64 11.37
CA MET A 110 -3.75 -0.49 12.14
C MET A 110 -2.22 -0.57 12.13
N ILE A 111 -1.56 -0.32 11.00
CA ILE A 111 -0.10 -0.26 10.91
C ILE A 111 0.44 0.87 11.79
N LEU A 112 -0.14 2.07 11.69
CA LEU A 112 0.27 3.21 12.50
C LEU A 112 0.06 2.97 14.00
N ASP A 113 -1.08 2.39 14.38
CA ASP A 113 -1.41 2.02 15.76
C ASP A 113 -0.40 1.00 16.31
N THR A 114 -0.10 -0.05 15.55
CA THR A 114 0.77 -1.15 15.99
C THR A 114 2.21 -0.68 16.28
N PHE A 115 2.72 0.25 15.47
CA PHE A 115 4.11 0.71 15.57
C PHE A 115 4.26 2.08 16.25
N GLU A 116 3.18 2.68 16.76
CA GLU A 116 3.19 4.03 17.37
C GLU A 116 4.27 4.17 18.45
N GLY A 117 4.38 3.18 19.35
CA GLY A 117 5.36 3.14 20.45
C GLY A 117 6.59 2.27 20.20
N ALA A 118 6.78 1.73 18.99
CA ALA A 118 7.90 0.83 18.70
C ALA A 118 9.21 1.61 18.46
N ASP A 119 10.34 1.04 18.92
CA ASP A 119 11.68 1.62 18.66
C ASP A 119 12.04 1.56 17.16
N ASN A 120 11.76 0.41 16.53
CA ASN A 120 11.95 0.19 15.11
C ASN A 120 10.60 0.31 14.39
N LYS A 121 10.51 1.19 13.39
CA LYS A 121 9.25 1.52 12.71
C LYS A 121 9.38 1.42 11.19
N PRO A 122 8.33 0.97 10.49
CA PRO A 122 8.33 0.93 9.02
C PRO A 122 8.44 2.34 8.46
N LYS A 123 9.46 2.60 7.63
CA LYS A 123 9.63 3.90 6.97
C LYS A 123 10.37 3.79 5.63
N PRO A 124 9.84 4.37 4.53
CA PRO A 124 8.48 4.92 4.40
C PRO A 124 7.40 3.83 4.27
N ILE A 125 6.14 4.25 4.32
CA ILE A 125 4.98 3.47 3.87
C ILE A 125 4.54 4.05 2.52
N VAL A 126 4.63 3.29 1.43
CA VAL A 126 4.24 3.76 0.09
C VAL A 126 2.85 3.25 -0.27
N VAL A 127 2.02 4.13 -0.82
CA VAL A 127 0.68 3.78 -1.32
C VAL A 127 0.58 4.22 -2.78
N PRO A 128 0.69 3.28 -3.72
CA PRO A 128 0.35 3.56 -5.11
C PRO A 128 -1.14 3.83 -5.25
N THR A 129 -1.50 4.92 -5.91
CA THR A 129 -2.88 5.35 -6.08
C THR A 129 -3.07 6.01 -7.45
N ASN A 130 -4.27 5.88 -7.99
CA ASN A 130 -4.72 6.53 -9.21
C ASN A 130 -5.17 7.99 -8.99
N TYR A 131 -5.06 8.51 -7.76
CA TYR A 131 -5.38 9.90 -7.37
C TYR A 131 -6.83 10.34 -7.52
N THR A 132 -7.74 9.44 -7.90
CA THR A 132 -9.16 9.78 -8.04
C THR A 132 -9.82 10.19 -6.72
N PHE A 133 -9.18 9.95 -5.57
CA PHE A 133 -9.65 10.42 -4.28
C PHE A 133 -9.76 11.95 -4.19
N ILE A 134 -8.99 12.70 -5.00
CA ILE A 134 -9.05 14.16 -5.08
C ILE A 134 -10.46 14.65 -5.47
N LEU A 135 -11.19 13.85 -6.25
CA LEU A 135 -12.57 14.16 -6.65
C LEU A 135 -13.57 14.08 -5.48
N ASP A 136 -13.17 13.54 -4.32
CA ASP A 136 -13.97 13.47 -3.10
C ASP A 136 -13.26 14.23 -1.97
N LYS A 137 -13.80 15.40 -1.61
CA LYS A 137 -13.26 16.25 -0.54
C LYS A 137 -13.20 15.55 0.81
N ASN A 138 -14.22 14.76 1.16
CA ASN A 138 -14.27 14.07 2.44
C ASN A 138 -13.21 12.96 2.50
N LEU A 139 -13.02 12.24 1.41
CA LEU A 139 -11.98 11.22 1.31
C LEU A 139 -10.58 11.86 1.33
N THR A 140 -10.41 12.96 0.61
CA THR A 140 -9.16 13.75 0.61
C THR A 140 -8.81 14.18 2.03
N GLU A 141 -9.74 14.78 2.78
CA GLU A 141 -9.50 15.17 4.18
C GLU A 141 -9.13 13.98 5.08
N LYS A 142 -9.74 12.80 4.88
CA LYS A 142 -9.37 11.59 5.62
C LYS A 142 -7.95 11.14 5.32
N ILE A 143 -7.55 11.15 4.06
CA ILE A 143 -6.19 10.81 3.63
C ILE A 143 -5.21 11.82 4.21
N GLU A 144 -5.52 13.11 4.15
CA GLU A 144 -4.68 14.16 4.75
C GLU A 144 -4.46 13.94 6.24
N ARG A 145 -5.49 13.58 7.01
CA ARG A 145 -5.34 13.24 8.44
C ARG A 145 -4.43 12.04 8.65
N LEU A 146 -4.49 11.02 7.79
CA LEU A 146 -3.56 9.88 7.83
C LEU A 146 -2.12 10.32 7.52
N LEU A 147 -1.92 11.17 6.50
CA LEU A 147 -0.61 11.72 6.16
C LEU A 147 -0.02 12.53 7.33
N GLU A 148 -0.79 13.42 7.95
CA GLU A 148 -0.36 14.19 9.13
C GLU A 148 0.05 13.26 10.27
N ARG A 149 -0.80 12.29 10.60
CA ARG A 149 -0.56 11.33 11.68
C ARG A 149 0.71 10.53 11.41
N SER A 150 0.86 10.00 10.20
CA SER A 150 2.00 9.18 9.80
C SER A 150 3.34 9.92 9.97
N ARG A 151 3.39 11.21 9.63
CA ARG A 151 4.58 12.07 9.81
C ARG A 151 4.89 12.30 11.29
N LYS A 152 3.87 12.60 12.10
CA LYS A 152 4.03 12.79 13.55
C LYS A 152 4.59 11.54 14.23
N LEU A 153 4.23 10.35 13.73
CA LEU A 153 4.70 9.06 14.25
C LEU A 153 6.08 8.62 13.73
N GLY A 154 6.67 9.34 12.77
CA GLY A 154 7.93 8.97 12.14
C GLY A 154 7.82 7.83 11.13
N MET A 155 6.60 7.55 10.64
CA MET A 155 6.28 6.52 9.63
C MET A 155 5.65 7.17 8.41
N PRO A 156 6.35 8.06 7.68
CA PRO A 156 5.73 8.88 6.66
C PRO A 156 5.08 8.02 5.57
N ILE A 157 3.81 8.28 5.31
CA ILE A 157 3.12 7.76 4.13
C ILE A 157 3.49 8.62 2.92
N ILE A 158 3.88 7.95 1.84
CA ILE A 158 4.21 8.54 0.54
C ILE A 158 3.23 7.99 -0.49
N LEU A 159 2.73 8.85 -1.37
CA LEU A 159 1.81 8.45 -2.43
C LEU A 159 2.56 8.32 -3.76
N SER A 160 2.41 7.16 -4.41
CA SER A 160 2.92 6.95 -5.77
C SER A 160 1.79 7.17 -6.78
N ALA A 161 1.86 8.27 -7.53
CA ALA A 161 0.79 8.70 -8.41
C ALA A 161 0.84 7.96 -9.75
N SER A 162 -0.15 7.11 -10.00
CA SER A 162 -0.39 6.59 -11.34
C SER A 162 -1.24 7.60 -12.11
N ILE A 163 -0.65 8.37 -13.03
CA ILE A 163 -1.32 9.34 -13.90
C ILE A 163 -0.68 9.28 -15.31
N ASP A 164 -1.48 9.00 -16.34
CA ASP A 164 -1.01 8.92 -17.74
C ASP A 164 -1.10 10.27 -18.48
N GLY A 165 -1.65 11.28 -17.81
CA GLY A 165 -1.88 12.63 -18.32
C GLY A 165 -3.29 12.84 -18.89
N LYS A 166 -3.72 14.11 -18.92
CA LYS A 166 -5.06 14.57 -19.35
C LYS A 166 -5.55 13.94 -20.64
N TYR A 167 -4.68 13.86 -21.64
CA TYR A 167 -5.04 13.37 -22.97
C TYR A 167 -5.06 11.83 -23.08
N SER A 168 -4.68 11.13 -22.01
CA SER A 168 -4.60 9.66 -21.95
C SER A 168 -5.68 9.03 -21.06
N GLU A 169 -6.59 9.81 -20.47
CA GLU A 169 -7.55 9.30 -19.48
C GLU A 169 -8.57 8.31 -20.06
N ALA A 170 -8.75 8.30 -21.38
CA ALA A 170 -9.48 7.25 -22.08
C ALA A 170 -8.92 5.83 -21.85
N ASN A 171 -7.62 5.71 -21.53
CA ASN A 171 -6.98 4.44 -21.15
C ASN A 171 -7.30 4.02 -19.71
N ARG A 172 -7.89 4.91 -18.90
CA ARG A 172 -8.13 4.72 -17.47
C ARG A 172 -9.57 5.07 -17.09
N PRO A 173 -10.59 4.53 -17.76
CA PRO A 173 -11.97 4.95 -17.56
C PRO A 173 -12.50 4.56 -16.18
N PHE A 174 -13.44 5.33 -15.65
CA PHE A 174 -14.19 4.96 -14.45
C PHE A 174 -15.07 3.73 -14.70
N ARG A 175 -15.11 2.80 -13.74
CA ARG A 175 -16.01 1.64 -13.80
C ARG A 175 -17.49 2.01 -13.82
N SER A 176 -17.84 3.17 -13.30
CA SER A 176 -19.22 3.66 -13.26
C SER A 176 -19.80 3.97 -14.64
N GLY A 177 -18.95 4.11 -15.68
CA GLY A 177 -19.36 4.51 -17.02
C GLY A 177 -19.81 5.98 -17.15
N LYS A 178 -19.67 6.78 -16.08
CA LYS A 178 -19.98 8.21 -16.11
C LYS A 178 -18.94 8.98 -16.94
N SER A 179 -19.32 10.18 -17.38
CA SER A 179 -18.40 11.14 -18.00
C SER A 179 -17.18 11.36 -17.10
N ASP A 180 -16.00 11.42 -17.70
CA ASP A 180 -14.75 11.62 -16.98
C ASP A 180 -14.72 13.03 -16.35
N PRO A 181 -14.66 13.15 -15.01
CA PRO A 181 -14.62 14.45 -14.33
C PRO A 181 -13.20 15.04 -14.24
N ARG A 182 -12.17 14.36 -14.77
CA ARG A 182 -10.77 14.78 -14.65
C ARG A 182 -10.40 15.82 -15.71
N ASP A 183 -10.84 17.05 -15.47
CA ASP A 183 -10.50 18.23 -16.26
C ASP A 183 -9.23 18.93 -15.76
N ASP A 184 -8.94 20.14 -16.27
CA ASP A 184 -7.79 20.93 -15.82
C ASP A 184 -7.85 21.27 -14.33
N GLY A 185 -9.05 21.53 -13.80
CA GLY A 185 -9.25 21.82 -12.38
C GLY A 185 -8.86 20.64 -11.49
N TYR A 186 -9.21 19.41 -11.90
CA TYR A 186 -8.74 18.20 -11.22
C TYR A 186 -7.21 18.10 -11.19
N TYR A 187 -6.52 18.35 -12.31
CA TYR A 187 -5.06 18.28 -12.34
C TYR A 187 -4.40 19.38 -11.51
N ASP A 188 -4.96 20.59 -11.53
CA ASP A 188 -4.49 21.67 -10.65
C ASP A 188 -4.61 21.28 -9.17
N GLU A 189 -5.72 20.64 -8.77
CA GLU A 189 -5.89 20.11 -7.42
C GLU A 189 -4.89 18.99 -7.08
N VAL A 190 -4.62 18.08 -8.02
CA VAL A 190 -3.59 17.04 -7.87
C VAL A 190 -2.21 17.67 -7.64
N PHE A 191 -1.80 18.64 -8.46
CA PHE A 191 -0.51 19.30 -8.29
C PHE A 191 -0.43 20.12 -7.00
N ALA A 192 -1.52 20.81 -6.65
CA ALA A 192 -1.62 21.54 -5.39
C ALA A 192 -1.51 20.61 -4.17
N PHE A 193 -2.16 19.44 -4.22
CA PHE A 193 -2.05 18.41 -3.18
C PHE A 193 -0.61 17.92 -3.04
N ASN A 194 0.04 17.53 -4.14
CA ASN A 194 1.44 17.09 -4.10
C ASN A 194 2.39 18.17 -3.57
N LYS A 195 2.20 19.43 -3.99
CA LYS A 195 2.97 20.57 -3.49
C LYS A 195 2.76 20.81 -1.99
N LYS A 196 1.52 20.77 -1.50
CA LYS A 196 1.19 20.91 -0.07
C LYS A 196 1.91 19.86 0.77
N TRP A 197 1.96 18.63 0.28
CA TRP A 197 2.56 17.51 0.98
C TRP A 197 4.06 17.36 0.69
N GLY A 198 4.63 18.08 -0.27
CA GLY A 198 6.05 17.94 -0.63
C GLY A 198 6.35 16.58 -1.26
N PHE A 199 5.38 16.00 -1.97
CA PHE A 199 5.62 14.86 -2.84
C PHE A 199 6.24 15.37 -4.14
N SER A 200 7.31 14.70 -4.60
CA SER A 200 8.12 15.05 -5.77
C SER A 200 8.16 13.92 -6.77
#